data_AF-A0A1I2U7D1-F1
#
_entry.id   AF-A0A1I2U7D1-F1
#
_cell.length_a   1.000
_cell.length_b   1.000
_cell.length_c   1.000
_cell.angle_alpha   90.00
_cell.angle_beta   90.00
_cell.angle_gamma   90.00
#
_symmetry.space_group_name_H-M   'P 1'
#
loop_
_entity.id
_entity.type
_entity.pdbx_description
1 polymer ?
#
loop_
_entity_poly.entity_id
_entity_poly.type
_entity_poly.pdbx_seq_one_letter_code
_entity_poly.pdbx_strand_id
1 'polypeptide(L)'
;MSITLSVEPLVVMAESHEALSAHSAVSFRAIVGTVVVGSAVSALTLVLLELFGVTWASVGPFTFQPLPGLVAAGAVVAGPAAVVGTIVGYLCYQFVYGVFALWETAGYLLLGALVVVFWHGARSAYSGDTAAGRYLHFAIVAATASLWAATLTTWGLELAGRGRFFPAFAFFTVDALFSTLTLGGAVYVAFERLSGTDGLLASLRRVQPLIELTERPTRAFRFEILAVPFAWFLVGSTVSIGFQTVELVPRFHFRLRGLGALTVFKETWLFGRGGTTVLAAGGAACLVLLVAMLYRWNAVRPQ
;
A
#
# COMPACT_ATOMS: atom_id res chain seq x y z
N MET A 1 58.14 19.95 -38.08
CA MET A 1 57.20 18.96 -37.50
C MET A 1 57.42 18.98 -35.99
N SER A 2 56.56 19.69 -35.25
CA SER A 2 56.59 19.73 -33.78
C SER A 2 55.23 19.25 -33.28
N ILE A 3 55.24 18.17 -32.50
CA ILE A 3 54.07 17.67 -31.79
C ILE A 3 54.10 18.29 -30.39
N THR A 4 53.19 19.22 -30.11
CA THR A 4 52.91 19.73 -28.77
C THR A 4 51.88 18.83 -28.10
N LEU A 5 52.31 18.05 -27.10
CA LEU A 5 51.43 17.33 -26.17
C LEU A 5 50.82 18.35 -25.20
N SER A 6 49.54 18.69 -25.36
CA SER A 6 48.78 19.40 -24.34
C SER A 6 48.38 18.42 -23.23
N VAL A 7 49.02 18.56 -22.08
CA VAL A 7 48.62 17.91 -20.83
C VAL A 7 47.46 18.71 -20.25
N GLU A 8 46.23 18.24 -20.43
CA GLU A 8 45.09 18.59 -19.59
C GLU A 8 44.03 17.49 -19.77
N PRO A 9 43.98 16.52 -18.85
CA PRO A 9 42.72 16.30 -18.14
C PRO A 9 42.94 15.69 -16.75
N LEU A 10 42.85 16.49 -15.70
CA LEU A 10 42.68 15.91 -14.35
C LEU A 10 41.84 16.79 -13.41
N VAL A 11 41.76 18.10 -13.68
CA VAL A 11 40.99 19.02 -12.84
C VAL A 11 39.47 18.93 -13.09
N VAL A 12 39.03 18.64 -14.32
CA VAL A 12 37.60 18.60 -14.68
C VAL A 12 36.87 17.35 -14.14
N MET A 13 37.58 16.24 -13.89
CA MET A 13 36.95 15.04 -13.29
C MET A 13 36.82 15.12 -11.76
N ALA A 14 37.62 15.95 -11.08
CA ALA A 14 37.49 16.13 -9.62
C ALA A 14 36.28 17.01 -9.26
N GLU A 15 36.03 18.10 -9.98
CA GLU A 15 34.88 18.98 -9.73
C GLU A 15 33.53 18.29 -10.00
N SER A 16 33.46 17.40 -11.00
CA SER A 16 32.23 16.64 -11.28
C SER A 16 31.92 15.61 -10.19
N HIS A 17 32.93 14.98 -9.58
CA HIS A 17 32.74 14.07 -8.46
C HIS A 17 32.36 14.79 -7.16
N GLU A 18 32.94 15.96 -6.88
CA GLU A 18 32.55 16.78 -5.71
C GLU A 18 31.13 17.32 -5.85
N ALA A 19 30.73 17.81 -7.03
CA ALA A 19 29.37 18.29 -7.28
C ALA A 19 28.30 17.18 -7.18
N LEU A 20 28.57 15.98 -7.67
CA LEU A 20 27.69 14.80 -7.51
C LEU A 20 27.62 14.33 -6.04
N SER A 21 28.75 14.39 -5.31
CA SER A 21 28.78 14.05 -3.88
C SER A 21 28.01 15.07 -3.02
N ALA A 22 28.10 16.36 -3.34
CA ALA A 22 27.38 17.42 -2.64
C ALA A 22 25.87 17.36 -2.92
N HIS A 23 25.46 17.11 -4.17
CA HIS A 23 24.05 16.94 -4.52
C HIS A 23 23.42 15.70 -3.89
N SER A 24 24.16 14.59 -3.81
CA SER A 24 23.70 13.36 -3.16
C SER A 24 23.63 13.48 -1.63
N ALA A 25 24.55 14.22 -1.00
CA ALA A 25 24.52 14.46 0.44
C ALA A 25 23.38 15.41 0.85
N VAL A 26 23.09 16.43 0.04
CA VAL A 26 21.97 17.36 0.26
C VAL A 26 20.63 16.66 0.05
N SER A 27 20.50 15.82 -0.98
CA SER A 27 19.28 15.03 -1.20
C SER A 27 19.07 13.98 -0.10
N PHE A 28 20.12 13.31 0.38
CA PHE A 28 20.03 12.38 1.50
C PHE A 28 19.58 13.06 2.80
N ARG A 29 20.16 14.23 3.14
CA ARG A 29 19.73 14.99 4.33
C ARG A 29 18.29 15.46 4.22
N ALA A 30 17.83 15.86 3.04
CA ALA A 30 16.44 16.22 2.80
C ALA A 30 15.48 15.01 2.93
N ILE A 31 15.89 13.83 2.46
CA ILE A 31 15.14 12.58 2.65
C ILE A 31 15.04 12.21 4.13
N VAL A 32 16.17 12.23 4.84
CA VAL A 32 16.18 11.94 6.28
C VAL A 32 15.33 12.96 7.04
N GLY A 33 15.46 14.26 6.73
CA GLY A 33 14.65 15.31 7.34
C GLY A 33 13.16 15.14 7.10
N THR A 34 12.75 14.80 5.87
CA THR A 34 11.33 14.57 5.55
C THR A 34 10.77 13.31 6.19
N VAL A 35 11.55 12.22 6.28
CA VAL A 35 11.15 11.01 7.00
C VAL A 35 11.04 11.27 8.51
N VAL A 36 11.98 12.02 9.10
CA VAL A 36 11.95 12.37 10.53
C VAL A 36 10.79 13.30 10.85
N VAL A 37 10.57 14.36 10.06
CA VAL A 37 9.44 15.26 10.26
C VAL A 37 8.12 14.52 9.99
N GLY A 38 8.03 13.75 8.92
CA GLY A 38 6.85 12.95 8.58
C GLY A 38 6.51 11.92 9.66
N SER A 39 7.51 11.24 10.23
CA SER A 39 7.33 10.30 11.34
C SER A 39 6.93 11.00 12.63
N ALA A 40 7.56 12.12 12.99
CA ALA A 40 7.20 12.90 14.16
C ALA A 40 5.77 13.45 14.05
N VAL A 41 5.40 14.02 12.90
CA VAL A 41 4.05 14.55 12.64
C VAL A 41 3.04 13.42 12.65
N SER A 42 3.32 12.28 12.02
CA SER A 42 2.38 11.15 11.99
C SER A 42 2.20 10.53 13.37
N ALA A 43 3.29 10.29 14.11
CA ALA A 43 3.22 9.80 15.48
C ALA A 43 2.47 10.76 16.38
N LEU A 44 2.76 12.07 16.30
CA LEU A 44 2.04 13.10 17.05
C LEU A 44 0.56 13.13 16.66
N THR A 45 0.24 13.01 15.38
CA THR A 45 -1.15 13.01 14.89
C THR A 45 -1.90 11.80 15.43
N LEU A 46 -1.30 10.61 15.42
CA LEU A 46 -1.91 9.40 15.99
C LEU A 46 -2.13 9.54 17.51
N VAL A 47 -1.15 10.06 18.24
CA VAL A 47 -1.26 10.32 19.68
C VAL A 47 -2.34 11.37 19.98
N LEU A 48 -2.40 12.46 19.21
CA LEU A 48 -3.43 13.49 19.38
C LEU A 48 -4.82 12.92 19.07
N LEU A 49 -4.98 12.17 17.99
CA LEU A 49 -6.24 11.50 17.67
C LEU A 49 -6.67 10.57 18.81
N GLU A 50 -5.72 9.89 19.47
CA GLU A 50 -5.99 9.06 20.65
C GLU A 50 -6.43 9.86 21.87
N LEU A 51 -5.71 10.94 22.17
CA LEU A 51 -6.04 11.82 23.28
C LEU A 51 -7.40 12.52 23.09
N PHE A 52 -7.80 12.81 21.85
CA PHE A 52 -9.11 13.38 21.52
C PHE A 52 -10.22 12.34 21.35
N GLY A 53 -9.93 11.05 21.56
CA GLY A 53 -10.92 9.96 21.42
C GLY A 53 -11.38 9.68 19.99
N VAL A 54 -10.64 10.17 18.99
CA VAL A 54 -10.91 10.00 17.55
C VAL A 54 -10.11 8.81 16.98
N THR A 55 -9.97 7.73 17.75
CA THR A 55 -9.08 6.66 17.34
C THR A 55 -9.75 5.51 16.63
N TRP A 56 -11.04 5.27 16.88
CA TRP A 56 -11.76 4.15 16.31
C TRP A 56 -13.26 4.48 16.28
N ALA A 57 -13.79 4.87 15.12
CA ALA A 57 -15.24 4.75 14.95
C ALA A 57 -15.49 3.29 14.58
N SER A 58 -16.25 2.56 15.38
CA SER A 58 -16.63 1.18 15.07
C SER A 58 -18.14 1.12 14.78
N VAL A 59 -18.50 0.64 13.60
CA VAL A 59 -19.91 0.37 13.26
C VAL A 59 -20.04 -1.14 13.03
N GLY A 60 -20.48 -1.85 14.06
CA GLY A 60 -20.51 -3.32 14.04
C GLY A 60 -19.09 -3.90 13.91
N PRO A 61 -18.81 -4.80 12.95
CA PRO A 61 -17.49 -5.39 12.77
C PRO A 61 -16.49 -4.49 12.03
N PHE A 62 -16.91 -3.31 11.55
CA PHE A 62 -16.07 -2.40 10.79
C PHE A 62 -15.40 -1.38 11.70
N THR A 63 -14.09 -1.21 11.54
CA THR A 63 -13.28 -0.26 12.30
C THR A 63 -12.68 0.80 11.39
N PHE A 64 -13.12 2.04 11.55
CA PHE A 64 -12.56 3.18 10.84
C PHE A 64 -11.29 3.63 11.58
N GLN A 65 -10.16 3.48 10.91
CA GLN A 65 -8.85 3.76 11.48
C GLN A 65 -8.24 4.97 10.75
N PRO A 66 -7.58 5.90 11.46
CA PRO A 66 -7.00 7.08 10.82
C PRO A 66 -5.78 6.75 9.95
N LEU A 67 -5.08 5.66 10.27
CA LEU A 67 -3.80 5.34 9.66
C LEU A 67 -3.85 5.08 8.14
N PRO A 68 -4.76 4.25 7.59
CA PRO A 68 -4.91 4.11 6.13
C PRO A 68 -5.12 5.47 5.44
N GLY A 69 -5.94 6.35 6.02
CA GLY A 69 -6.21 7.68 5.50
C GLY A 69 -4.97 8.57 5.47
N LEU A 70 -4.20 8.59 6.56
CA LEU A 70 -2.93 9.33 6.65
C LEU A 70 -1.89 8.82 5.66
N VAL A 71 -1.77 7.49 5.51
CA VAL A 71 -0.83 6.88 4.57
C VAL A 71 -1.20 7.25 3.12
N ALA A 72 -2.48 7.14 2.74
CA ALA A 72 -2.92 7.46 1.39
C ALA A 72 -2.80 8.96 1.08
N ALA A 73 -3.20 9.84 2.00
CA ALA A 73 -3.05 11.29 1.82
C ALA A 73 -1.56 11.69 1.75
N GLY A 74 -0.73 11.15 2.64
CA GLY A 74 0.72 11.38 2.63
C GLY A 74 1.39 10.90 1.34
N ALA A 75 0.99 9.73 0.84
CA ALA A 75 1.45 9.18 -0.43
C ALA A 75 1.14 10.10 -1.63
N VAL A 76 -0.08 10.67 -1.65
CA VAL A 76 -0.50 11.60 -2.71
C VAL A 76 0.25 12.93 -2.62
N VAL A 77 0.33 13.51 -1.43
CA VAL A 77 0.84 14.88 -1.22
C VAL A 77 2.37 14.96 -1.24
N ALA A 78 3.04 14.03 -0.56
CA ALA A 78 4.47 14.09 -0.29
C ALA A 78 5.24 12.83 -0.76
N GLY A 79 4.54 11.89 -1.39
CA GLY A 79 5.17 10.75 -2.07
C GLY A 79 5.74 9.69 -1.10
N PRO A 80 6.80 8.97 -1.51
CA PRO A 80 7.29 7.79 -0.78
C PRO A 80 7.91 8.13 0.58
N ALA A 81 8.53 9.30 0.73
CA ALA A 81 9.13 9.71 2.01
C ALA A 81 8.07 9.88 3.11
N ALA A 82 6.89 10.40 2.76
CA ALA A 82 5.78 10.51 3.69
C ALA A 82 5.24 9.13 4.08
N VAL A 83 5.10 8.19 3.14
CA VAL A 83 4.68 6.81 3.46
C VAL A 83 5.65 6.18 4.46
N VAL A 84 6.96 6.26 4.20
CA VAL A 84 7.98 5.72 5.10
C VAL A 84 7.91 6.40 6.47
N GLY A 85 7.80 7.74 6.50
CA GLY A 85 7.64 8.51 7.74
C GLY A 85 6.42 8.04 8.54
N THR A 86 5.25 7.93 7.92
CA THR A 86 4.01 7.50 8.56
C THR A 86 4.13 6.08 9.14
N ILE A 87 4.73 5.15 8.38
CA ILE A 87 4.93 3.76 8.85
C ILE A 87 5.94 3.70 10.00
N VAL A 88 7.03 4.45 9.94
CA VAL A 88 7.99 4.54 11.05
C VAL A 88 7.33 5.13 12.30
N GLY A 89 6.55 6.20 12.14
CA GLY A 89 5.78 6.80 13.23
C GLY A 89 4.78 5.82 13.86
N TYR A 90 4.11 5.01 13.03
CA TYR A 90 3.21 3.96 13.49
C TYR A 90 3.96 2.82 14.22
N LEU A 91 5.15 2.44 13.76
CA LEU A 91 5.99 1.46 14.45
C LEU A 91 6.46 1.99 15.81
N CYS A 92 6.82 3.28 15.91
CA CYS A 92 7.15 3.91 17.18
C CYS A 92 5.94 3.90 18.13
N TYR A 93 4.75 4.23 17.62
CA TYR A 93 3.50 4.12 18.38
C TYR A 93 3.28 2.69 18.90
N GLN A 94 3.38 1.69 18.02
CA GLN A 94 3.27 0.27 18.37
C GLN A 94 4.27 -0.15 19.45
N PHE A 95 5.51 0.32 19.35
CA PHE A 95 6.57 0.05 20.32
C PHE A 95 6.23 0.62 21.71
N VAL A 96 5.74 1.86 21.77
CA VAL A 96 5.34 2.52 23.03
C VAL A 96 4.19 1.78 23.71
N TYR A 97 3.21 1.30 22.94
CA TYR A 97 2.06 0.57 23.46
C TYR A 97 2.27 -0.94 23.61
N GLY A 98 3.44 -1.47 23.21
CA GLY A 98 3.78 -2.89 23.31
C GLY A 98 2.97 -3.82 22.38
N VAL A 99 2.35 -3.30 21.32
CA VAL A 99 1.52 -4.06 20.38
C VAL A 99 2.19 -4.07 19.01
N PHE A 100 2.71 -5.23 18.57
CA PHE A 100 3.35 -5.37 17.25
C PHE A 100 2.45 -6.11 16.25
N ALA A 101 1.74 -5.34 15.42
CA ALA A 101 0.92 -5.85 14.33
C ALA A 101 1.71 -5.83 13.01
N LEU A 102 2.63 -6.79 12.85
CA LEU A 102 3.56 -6.85 11.71
C LEU A 102 2.83 -6.88 10.35
N TRP A 103 1.81 -7.73 10.23
CA TRP A 103 1.09 -7.92 8.97
C TRP A 103 0.22 -6.72 8.57
N GLU A 104 -0.38 -6.03 9.55
CA GLU A 104 -1.10 -4.77 9.30
C GLU A 104 -0.13 -3.68 8.85
N THR A 105 1.02 -3.57 9.51
CA THR A 105 2.08 -2.62 9.13
C THR A 105 2.57 -2.85 7.70
N ALA A 106 2.81 -4.13 7.33
CA ALA A 106 3.17 -4.49 5.97
C ALA A 106 2.05 -4.17 4.96
N GLY A 107 0.79 -4.37 5.37
CA GLY A 107 -0.40 -3.97 4.61
C GLY A 107 -0.45 -2.46 4.33
N TYR A 108 -0.25 -1.62 5.34
CA TYR A 108 -0.24 -0.17 5.18
C TYR A 108 0.96 0.32 4.35
N LEU A 109 2.12 -0.32 4.50
CA LEU A 109 3.27 -0.01 3.65
C LEU A 109 2.96 -0.33 2.18
N LEU A 110 2.35 -1.49 1.90
CA LEU A 110 1.92 -1.86 0.56
C LEU A 110 0.86 -0.88 0.02
N LEU A 111 -0.12 -0.51 0.85
CA LEU A 111 -1.14 0.49 0.52
C LEU A 111 -0.48 1.79 0.07
N GLY A 112 0.39 2.38 0.90
CA GLY A 112 1.07 3.64 0.59
C GLY A 112 1.95 3.54 -0.65
N ALA A 113 2.72 2.45 -0.80
CA ALA A 113 3.54 2.22 -1.98
C ALA A 113 2.70 2.15 -3.26
N LEU A 114 1.58 1.43 -3.26
CA LEU A 114 0.70 1.34 -4.42
C LEU A 114 -0.01 2.67 -4.71
N VAL A 115 -0.39 3.44 -3.68
CA VAL A 115 -0.94 4.79 -3.88
C VAL A 115 0.10 5.69 -4.55
N VAL A 116 1.35 5.73 -4.07
CA VAL A 116 2.44 6.49 -4.72
C VAL A 116 2.60 6.06 -6.18
N VAL A 117 2.69 4.75 -6.40
CA VAL A 117 2.96 4.17 -7.73
C VAL A 117 1.83 4.47 -8.72
N PHE A 118 0.57 4.30 -8.34
CA PHE A 118 -0.56 4.51 -9.25
C PHE A 118 -0.98 5.97 -9.37
N TRP A 119 -0.86 6.77 -8.32
CA TRP A 119 -1.19 8.20 -8.37
C TRP A 119 -0.19 8.97 -9.23
N HIS A 120 1.12 8.77 -9.02
CA HIS A 120 2.16 9.50 -9.75
C HIS A 120 2.54 8.84 -11.09
N GLY A 121 2.29 7.53 -11.25
CA GLY A 121 2.68 6.79 -12.45
C GLY A 121 1.58 6.58 -13.50
N ALA A 122 0.29 6.76 -13.14
CA ALA A 122 -0.81 6.55 -14.08
C ALA A 122 -1.52 7.86 -14.44
N ARG A 123 -1.50 8.22 -15.73
CA ARG A 123 -2.45 9.21 -16.26
C ARG A 123 -3.73 8.45 -16.56
N SER A 124 -4.68 8.48 -15.64
CA SER A 124 -5.94 7.81 -15.90
C SER A 124 -6.70 8.50 -17.03
N ALA A 125 -7.44 7.75 -17.84
CA ALA A 125 -8.42 8.32 -18.78
C ALA A 125 -9.49 9.20 -18.08
N TYR A 126 -9.51 9.18 -16.75
CA TYR A 126 -10.40 9.92 -15.86
C TYR A 126 -9.77 11.21 -15.33
N SER A 127 -8.49 11.49 -15.63
CA SER A 127 -7.80 12.74 -15.27
C SER A 127 -8.20 13.89 -16.20
N GLY A 128 -9.51 14.12 -16.37
CA GLY A 128 -9.99 15.41 -16.84
C GLY A 128 -9.54 16.49 -15.85
N ASP A 129 -9.42 17.73 -16.31
CA ASP A 129 -8.95 18.86 -15.48
C ASP A 129 -9.97 19.32 -14.41
N THR A 130 -10.97 18.48 -14.13
CA THR A 130 -12.04 18.74 -13.16
C THR A 130 -11.72 18.08 -11.82
N ALA A 131 -12.09 18.76 -10.72
CA ALA A 131 -11.94 18.23 -9.36
C ALA A 131 -12.62 16.87 -9.19
N ALA A 132 -13.77 16.66 -9.85
CA ALA A 132 -14.48 15.37 -9.85
C ALA A 132 -13.67 14.24 -10.51
N GLY A 133 -12.99 14.51 -11.63
CA GLY A 133 -12.11 13.53 -12.30
C GLY A 133 -10.91 13.13 -11.44
N ARG A 134 -10.29 14.11 -10.76
CA ARG A 134 -9.18 13.86 -9.82
C ARG A 134 -9.61 13.03 -8.61
N TYR A 135 -10.76 13.33 -8.03
CA TYR A 135 -11.31 12.55 -6.92
C TYR A 135 -11.69 11.12 -7.34
N LEU A 136 -12.28 10.95 -8.53
CA LEU A 136 -12.56 9.62 -9.08
C LEU A 136 -11.27 8.82 -9.29
N HIS A 137 -10.22 9.45 -9.81
CA HIS A 137 -8.91 8.83 -9.94
C HIS A 137 -8.36 8.39 -8.57
N PHE A 138 -8.43 9.27 -7.57
CA PHE A 138 -8.04 8.95 -6.20
C PHE A 138 -8.83 7.76 -5.65
N ALA A 139 -10.14 7.72 -5.87
CA ALA A 139 -10.99 6.63 -5.41
C ALA A 139 -10.62 5.27 -6.06
N ILE A 140 -10.32 5.26 -7.36
CA ILE A 140 -9.87 4.03 -8.06
C ILE A 140 -8.51 3.56 -7.52
N VAL A 141 -7.57 4.48 -7.31
CA VAL A 141 -6.26 4.17 -6.73
C VAL A 141 -6.39 3.64 -5.30
N ALA A 142 -7.20 4.30 -4.47
CA ALA A 142 -7.47 3.90 -3.09
C ALA A 142 -8.14 2.52 -3.02
N ALA A 143 -9.12 2.25 -3.88
CA ALA A 143 -9.78 0.93 -3.97
C ALA A 143 -8.80 -0.17 -4.35
N THR A 144 -7.99 0.07 -5.38
CA THR A 144 -6.99 -0.90 -5.85
C THR A 144 -5.94 -1.18 -4.76
N ALA A 145 -5.40 -0.12 -4.14
CA ALA A 145 -4.40 -0.24 -3.08
C ALA A 145 -4.97 -0.96 -1.83
N SER A 146 -6.22 -0.65 -1.44
CA SER A 146 -6.89 -1.27 -0.29
C SER A 146 -7.10 -2.77 -0.49
N LEU A 147 -7.50 -3.21 -1.69
CA LEU A 147 -7.67 -4.63 -2.01
C LEU A 147 -6.34 -5.40 -1.92
N TRP A 148 -5.25 -4.84 -2.41
CA TRP A 148 -3.93 -5.46 -2.32
C TRP A 148 -3.37 -5.45 -0.89
N ALA A 149 -3.55 -4.36 -0.15
CA ALA A 149 -3.20 -4.28 1.26
C ALA A 149 -3.96 -5.32 2.10
N ALA A 150 -5.27 -5.47 1.86
CA ALA A 150 -6.09 -6.50 2.49
C ALA A 150 -5.62 -7.91 2.11
N THR A 151 -5.25 -8.13 0.85
CA THR A 151 -4.68 -9.41 0.39
C THR A 151 -3.43 -9.79 1.17
N LEU A 152 -2.47 -8.86 1.31
CA LEU A 152 -1.23 -9.10 2.06
C LEU A 152 -1.50 -9.34 3.55
N THR A 153 -2.35 -8.49 4.16
CA THR A 153 -2.66 -8.56 5.60
C THR A 153 -3.36 -9.87 5.95
N THR A 154 -4.37 -10.26 5.17
CA THR A 154 -5.14 -11.49 5.42
C THR A 154 -4.35 -12.76 5.13
N TRP A 155 -3.51 -12.75 4.10
CA TRP A 155 -2.57 -13.82 3.83
C TRP A 155 -1.61 -14.01 5.03
N GLY A 156 -1.07 -12.92 5.56
CA GLY A 156 -0.19 -12.96 6.74
C GLY A 156 -0.89 -13.45 8.00
N LEU A 157 -2.14 -13.04 8.24
CA LEU A 157 -2.94 -13.48 9.38
C LEU A 157 -3.31 -14.97 9.30
N GLU A 158 -3.63 -15.48 8.10
CA GLU A 158 -3.86 -16.91 7.87
C GLU A 158 -2.58 -17.73 8.12
N LEU A 159 -1.43 -17.28 7.62
CA LEU A 159 -0.14 -17.93 7.88
C LEU A 159 0.21 -17.96 9.37
N ALA A 160 -0.08 -16.88 10.09
CA ALA A 160 0.12 -16.80 11.53
C ALA A 160 -0.94 -17.57 12.34
N GLY A 161 -1.99 -18.10 11.69
CA GLY A 161 -3.12 -18.75 12.35
C GLY A 161 -3.91 -17.83 13.29
N ARG A 162 -3.84 -16.51 13.08
CA ARG A 162 -4.47 -15.48 13.93
C ARG A 162 -5.85 -15.04 13.43
N GLY A 163 -6.17 -15.31 12.16
CA GLY A 163 -7.45 -14.95 11.57
C GLY A 163 -7.78 -15.87 10.39
N ARG A 164 -9.08 -16.01 10.12
CA ARG A 164 -9.58 -16.69 8.92
C ARG A 164 -9.70 -15.68 7.77
N PHE A 165 -9.41 -16.11 6.56
CA PHE A 165 -9.45 -15.29 5.34
C PHE A 165 -10.81 -14.61 5.18
N PHE A 166 -11.89 -15.38 5.29
CA PHE A 166 -13.23 -14.83 5.46
C PHE A 166 -13.65 -14.98 6.94
N PRO A 167 -14.12 -13.90 7.60
CA PRO A 167 -14.52 -12.60 7.04
C PRO A 167 -13.41 -11.51 7.02
N ALA A 168 -12.19 -11.81 7.49
CA ALA A 168 -11.15 -10.79 7.69
C ALA A 168 -10.86 -9.94 6.44
N PHE A 169 -10.80 -10.56 5.25
CA PHE A 169 -10.51 -9.84 4.01
C PHE A 169 -11.55 -8.77 3.73
N ALA A 170 -12.83 -9.09 3.92
CA ALA A 170 -13.92 -8.15 3.70
C ALA A 170 -13.79 -6.97 4.66
N PHE A 171 -13.56 -7.23 5.95
CA PHE A 171 -13.42 -6.17 6.95
C PHE A 171 -12.20 -5.28 6.66
N PHE A 172 -11.01 -5.85 6.45
CA PHE A 172 -9.81 -5.05 6.13
C PHE A 172 -9.95 -4.25 4.84
N THR A 173 -10.59 -4.81 3.81
CA THR A 173 -10.82 -4.09 2.55
C THR A 173 -11.74 -2.90 2.76
N VAL A 174 -12.87 -3.12 3.43
CA VAL A 174 -13.88 -2.08 3.70
C VAL A 174 -13.30 -1.01 4.61
N ASP A 175 -12.65 -1.41 5.71
CA ASP A 175 -12.04 -0.51 6.67
C ASP A 175 -10.97 0.37 6.02
N ALA A 176 -10.05 -0.22 5.25
CA ALA A 176 -9.02 0.53 4.53
C ALA A 176 -9.62 1.46 3.46
N LEU A 177 -10.59 0.97 2.68
CA LEU A 177 -11.23 1.75 1.62
C LEU A 177 -12.00 2.94 2.19
N PHE A 178 -12.84 2.73 3.18
CA PHE A 178 -13.60 3.81 3.77
C PHE A 178 -12.70 4.81 4.50
N SER A 179 -11.70 4.34 5.25
CA SER A 179 -10.77 5.23 5.94
C SER A 179 -9.95 6.07 4.95
N THR A 180 -9.52 5.49 3.82
CA THR A 180 -8.80 6.22 2.77
C THR A 180 -9.69 7.20 2.03
N LEU A 181 -10.93 6.85 1.69
CA LEU A 181 -11.85 7.75 0.99
C LEU A 181 -12.37 8.89 1.87
N THR A 182 -12.71 8.60 3.12
CA THR A 182 -13.28 9.60 4.03
C THR A 182 -12.19 10.54 4.56
N LEU A 183 -11.25 10.02 5.35
CA LEU A 183 -10.19 10.82 5.95
C LEU A 183 -9.14 11.23 4.91
N GLY A 184 -8.64 10.26 4.13
CA GLY A 184 -7.62 10.56 3.10
C GLY A 184 -8.17 11.48 2.01
N GLY A 185 -9.39 11.24 1.54
CA GLY A 185 -10.06 12.09 0.56
C GLY A 185 -10.37 13.49 1.10
N ALA A 186 -10.85 13.62 2.33
CA ALA A 186 -11.08 14.94 2.95
C ALA A 186 -9.77 15.73 3.11
N VAL A 187 -8.70 15.09 3.57
CA VAL A 187 -7.37 15.70 3.68
C VAL A 187 -6.85 16.13 2.31
N TYR A 188 -6.99 15.28 1.29
CA TYR A 188 -6.61 15.60 -0.08
C TYR A 188 -7.37 16.82 -0.62
N VAL A 189 -8.70 16.85 -0.48
CA VAL A 189 -9.52 17.98 -0.94
C VAL A 189 -9.20 19.27 -0.19
N ALA A 190 -9.03 19.20 1.14
CA ALA A 190 -8.62 20.34 1.95
C ALA A 190 -7.25 20.87 1.49
N PHE A 191 -6.32 19.97 1.21
CA PHE A 191 -5.01 20.31 0.71
C PHE A 191 -5.05 20.94 -0.68
N GLU A 192 -5.83 20.41 -1.63
CA GLU A 192 -5.99 21.00 -2.97
C GLU A 192 -6.52 22.44 -2.85
N ARG A 193 -7.50 22.68 -1.97
CA ARG A 193 -8.06 24.02 -1.72
C ARG A 193 -7.07 24.98 -1.07
N LEU A 194 -6.27 24.51 -0.11
CA LEU A 194 -5.28 25.32 0.59
C LEU A 194 -4.02 25.57 -0.25
N SER A 195 -3.64 24.63 -1.11
CA SER A 195 -2.48 24.76 -2.00
C SER A 195 -2.64 25.86 -3.05
N GLY A 196 -3.88 26.31 -3.31
CA GLY A 196 -4.14 27.53 -4.09
C GLY A 196 -3.68 28.84 -3.42
N THR A 197 -3.14 28.78 -2.19
CA THR A 197 -2.50 29.92 -1.52
C THR A 197 -0.97 29.84 -1.65
N ASP A 198 -0.35 30.92 -2.14
CA ASP A 198 1.06 30.97 -2.59
C ASP A 198 2.10 30.45 -1.57
N GLY A 199 1.81 30.51 -0.27
CA GLY A 199 2.74 30.09 0.79
C GLY A 199 2.93 28.57 0.90
N LEU A 200 1.92 27.76 0.58
CA LEU A 200 1.96 26.31 0.76
C LEU A 200 2.70 25.63 -0.43
N LEU A 201 2.46 26.11 -1.64
CA LEU A 201 3.17 25.71 -2.87
C LEU A 201 4.69 25.93 -2.78
N ALA A 202 5.13 27.03 -2.16
CA ALA A 202 6.56 27.33 -1.98
C ALA A 202 7.28 26.33 -1.06
N SER A 203 6.57 25.77 -0.08
CA SER A 203 7.11 24.77 0.86
C SER A 203 7.18 23.38 0.22
N LEU A 204 6.19 23.02 -0.62
CA LEU A 204 6.13 21.74 -1.34
C LEU A 204 7.12 21.68 -2.51
N ARG A 205 7.41 22.81 -3.16
CA ARG A 205 8.47 22.92 -4.17
C ARG A 205 9.85 22.46 -3.68
N ARG A 206 10.12 22.53 -2.36
CA ARG A 206 11.36 21.98 -1.79
C ARG A 206 11.37 20.44 -1.69
N VAL A 207 10.20 19.80 -1.72
CA VAL A 207 10.01 18.34 -1.68
C VAL A 207 9.81 17.76 -3.09
N GLN A 208 9.43 18.62 -4.05
CA GLN A 208 9.25 18.34 -5.47
C GLN A 208 10.40 17.59 -6.19
N PRO A 209 11.70 17.74 -5.87
CA PRO A 209 12.74 16.94 -6.54
C PRO A 209 12.59 15.43 -6.33
N LEU A 210 11.89 14.94 -5.29
CA LEU A 210 11.57 13.52 -5.13
C LEU A 210 10.38 13.06 -5.98
N ILE A 211 9.44 13.96 -6.27
CA ILE A 211 8.29 13.67 -7.14
C ILE A 211 8.79 13.56 -8.59
N GLU A 212 9.69 14.44 -9.01
CA GLU A 212 10.33 14.42 -10.34
C GLU A 212 11.15 13.14 -10.59
N LEU A 213 11.76 12.55 -9.55
CA LEU A 213 12.42 11.23 -9.63
C LEU A 213 11.43 10.06 -9.83
N THR A 214 10.16 10.27 -9.49
CA THR A 214 9.08 9.28 -9.59
C THR A 214 8.19 9.51 -10.82
N GLU A 215 8.28 10.68 -11.46
CA GLU A 215 7.64 11.01 -12.73
C GLU A 215 8.21 10.15 -13.86
N ARG A 216 7.69 8.93 -13.95
CA ARG A 216 7.87 8.06 -15.10
C ARG A 216 6.99 8.55 -16.25
N PRO A 217 7.34 8.24 -17.51
CA PRO A 217 6.45 8.52 -18.63
C PRO A 217 5.05 8.00 -18.32
N THR A 218 4.05 8.88 -18.46
CA THR A 218 2.66 8.61 -18.11
C THR A 218 2.15 7.33 -18.77
N ARG A 219 1.71 6.36 -17.97
CA ARG A 219 1.18 5.08 -18.47
C ARG A 219 -0.32 4.95 -18.21
N ALA A 220 -1.01 4.25 -19.11
CA ALA A 220 -2.41 3.90 -18.90
C ALA A 220 -2.56 2.94 -17.71
N PHE A 221 -3.57 3.18 -16.87
CA PHE A 221 -3.97 2.26 -15.82
C PHE A 221 -4.49 0.95 -16.42
N ARG A 222 -4.09 -0.20 -15.85
CA ARG A 222 -4.50 -1.52 -16.35
C ARG A 222 -5.56 -2.11 -15.42
N PHE A 223 -6.74 -2.39 -15.97
CA PHE A 223 -7.86 -3.00 -15.23
C PHE A 223 -7.50 -4.34 -14.56
N GLU A 224 -6.54 -5.09 -15.12
CA GLU A 224 -6.03 -6.34 -14.56
C GLU A 224 -5.54 -6.19 -13.11
N ILE A 225 -4.96 -5.03 -12.77
CA ILE A 225 -4.40 -4.74 -11.43
C ILE A 225 -5.52 -4.70 -10.37
N LEU A 226 -6.71 -4.26 -10.75
CA LEU A 226 -7.89 -4.25 -9.89
C LEU A 226 -8.63 -5.60 -9.92
N ALA A 227 -8.70 -6.23 -11.09
CA ALA A 227 -9.46 -7.46 -11.29
C ALA A 227 -8.89 -8.66 -10.51
N VAL A 228 -7.56 -8.77 -10.41
CA VAL A 228 -6.89 -9.90 -9.76
C VAL A 228 -7.20 -10.02 -8.27
N PRO A 229 -6.99 -8.98 -7.42
CA PRO A 229 -7.29 -9.11 -5.99
C PRO A 229 -8.80 -9.23 -5.75
N PHE A 230 -9.64 -8.70 -6.65
CA PHE A 230 -11.09 -8.89 -6.58
C PHE A 230 -11.51 -10.33 -6.89
N ALA A 231 -10.97 -10.93 -7.95
CA ALA A 231 -11.19 -12.34 -8.26
C ALA A 231 -10.67 -13.24 -7.13
N TRP A 232 -9.53 -12.90 -6.55
CA TRP A 232 -8.99 -13.59 -5.39
C TRP A 232 -9.90 -13.48 -4.17
N PHE A 233 -10.46 -12.31 -3.90
CA PHE A 233 -11.46 -12.16 -2.85
C PHE A 233 -12.65 -13.12 -3.03
N LEU A 234 -13.20 -13.20 -4.24
CA LEU A 234 -14.35 -14.07 -4.53
C LEU A 234 -14.00 -15.55 -4.38
N VAL A 235 -12.90 -15.98 -5.00
CA VAL A 235 -12.44 -17.38 -4.95
C VAL A 235 -12.04 -17.75 -3.54
N GLY A 236 -11.19 -16.95 -2.89
CA GLY A 236 -10.71 -17.16 -1.53
C GLY A 236 -11.83 -17.18 -0.51
N SER A 237 -12.84 -16.29 -0.64
CA SER A 237 -14.00 -16.31 0.26
C SER A 237 -14.84 -17.56 0.07
N THR A 238 -15.08 -17.97 -1.19
CA THR A 238 -15.82 -19.21 -1.50
C THR A 238 -15.12 -20.44 -0.93
N VAL A 239 -13.80 -20.52 -1.13
CA VAL A 239 -12.96 -21.61 -0.58
C VAL A 239 -12.99 -21.58 0.95
N SER A 240 -12.79 -20.42 1.57
CA SER A 240 -12.80 -20.28 3.02
C SER A 240 -14.14 -20.69 3.64
N ILE A 241 -15.27 -20.19 3.12
CA ILE A 241 -16.62 -20.54 3.57
C ILE A 241 -16.89 -22.04 3.36
N GLY A 242 -16.48 -22.59 2.21
CA GLY A 242 -16.62 -24.00 1.90
C GLY A 242 -15.91 -24.89 2.92
N PHE A 243 -14.64 -24.60 3.21
CA PHE A 243 -13.89 -25.33 4.23
C PHE A 243 -14.50 -25.17 5.63
N GLN A 244 -14.90 -23.96 6.02
CA GLN A 244 -15.55 -23.72 7.31
C GLN A 244 -16.86 -24.52 7.45
N THR A 245 -17.66 -24.59 6.39
CA THR A 245 -18.91 -25.35 6.36
C THR A 245 -18.65 -26.85 6.47
N VAL A 246 -17.65 -27.36 5.72
CA VAL A 246 -17.26 -28.77 5.78
C VAL A 246 -16.72 -29.11 7.16
N GLU A 247 -15.90 -28.26 7.77
CA GLU A 247 -15.35 -28.46 9.12
C GLU A 247 -16.46 -28.66 10.17
N LEU A 248 -17.56 -27.89 10.11
CA LEU A 248 -18.69 -27.98 11.04
C LEU A 248 -19.43 -29.33 10.99
N VAL A 249 -19.45 -30.03 9.85
CA VAL A 249 -20.23 -31.27 9.69
C VAL A 249 -19.43 -32.49 10.20
N PRO A 250 -19.87 -33.26 11.21
CA PRO A 250 -19.10 -34.41 11.70
C PRO A 250 -18.80 -35.46 10.62
N ARG A 251 -17.61 -36.08 10.65
CA ARG A 251 -17.14 -37.05 9.63
C ARG A 251 -18.13 -38.19 9.35
N PHE A 252 -18.86 -38.64 10.37
CA PHE A 252 -19.82 -39.74 10.25
C PHE A 252 -21.01 -39.40 9.36
N HIS A 253 -21.46 -38.13 9.33
CA HIS A 253 -22.58 -37.70 8.49
C HIS A 253 -22.25 -37.82 7.00
N PHE A 254 -21.00 -37.58 6.60
CA PHE A 254 -20.56 -37.76 5.21
C PHE A 254 -20.64 -39.23 4.79
N ARG A 255 -20.22 -40.15 5.67
CA ARG A 255 -20.30 -41.59 5.40
C ARG A 255 -21.74 -42.07 5.33
N LEU A 256 -22.60 -41.61 6.24
CA LEU A 256 -24.03 -41.99 6.27
C LEU A 256 -24.80 -41.51 5.03
N ARG A 257 -24.40 -40.38 4.42
CA ARG A 257 -25.07 -39.81 3.24
C ARG A 257 -24.45 -40.24 1.91
N GLY A 258 -23.55 -41.24 1.90
CA GLY A 258 -22.86 -41.67 0.68
C GLY A 258 -21.85 -40.66 0.13
N LEU A 259 -21.54 -39.60 0.89
CA LEU A 259 -20.62 -38.53 0.54
C LEU A 259 -19.19 -38.85 1.03
N GLY A 260 -18.79 -40.11 1.01
CA GLY A 260 -17.51 -40.58 1.53
C GLY A 260 -16.31 -39.88 0.89
N ALA A 261 -16.37 -39.54 -0.40
CA ALA A 261 -15.30 -38.82 -1.08
C ALA A 261 -15.03 -37.42 -0.48
N LEU A 262 -16.04 -36.75 0.10
CA LEU A 262 -15.88 -35.44 0.72
C LEU A 262 -15.13 -35.50 2.05
N THR A 263 -14.91 -36.69 2.63
CA THR A 263 -14.08 -36.80 3.84
C THR A 263 -12.61 -36.50 3.57
N VAL A 264 -12.16 -36.53 2.32
CA VAL A 264 -10.79 -36.14 1.92
C VAL A 264 -10.49 -34.68 2.31
N PHE A 265 -11.47 -33.78 2.23
CA PHE A 265 -11.31 -32.39 2.68
C PHE A 265 -11.14 -32.24 4.19
N LYS A 266 -11.41 -33.30 4.95
CA LYS A 266 -11.19 -33.37 6.41
C LYS A 266 -9.90 -34.08 6.79
N GLU A 267 -9.17 -34.63 5.82
CA GLU A 267 -7.95 -35.37 6.08
C GLU A 267 -6.78 -34.42 6.24
N THR A 268 -6.24 -34.38 7.46
CA THR A 268 -5.15 -33.50 7.88
C THR A 268 -3.80 -33.82 7.22
N TRP A 269 -3.68 -34.93 6.50
CA TRP A 269 -2.41 -35.35 5.89
C TRP A 269 -2.25 -34.87 4.44
N LEU A 270 -3.33 -34.88 3.65
CA LEU A 270 -3.34 -34.35 2.27
C LEU A 270 -3.52 -32.84 2.23
N PHE A 271 -4.34 -32.31 3.15
CA PHE A 271 -4.72 -30.90 3.13
C PHE A 271 -4.28 -30.16 4.41
N GLY A 272 -3.86 -30.83 5.49
CA GLY A 272 -3.52 -30.14 6.74
C GLY A 272 -4.76 -29.51 7.40
N ARG A 273 -4.61 -28.29 7.90
CA ARG A 273 -5.73 -27.34 8.00
C ARG A 273 -6.12 -26.92 6.58
N GLY A 274 -6.84 -27.78 5.85
CA GLY A 274 -7.04 -27.74 4.40
C GLY A 274 -7.37 -26.42 3.74
N GLY A 275 -8.15 -25.58 4.42
CA GLY A 275 -8.44 -24.24 3.92
C GLY A 275 -7.21 -23.34 3.92
N THR A 276 -6.43 -23.34 5.01
CA THR A 276 -5.33 -22.39 5.21
C THR A 276 -4.20 -22.59 4.20
N THR A 277 -3.87 -23.82 3.81
CA THR A 277 -2.80 -24.08 2.83
C THR A 277 -3.17 -23.60 1.43
N VAL A 278 -4.40 -23.87 0.98
CA VAL A 278 -4.93 -23.39 -0.31
C VAL A 278 -5.02 -21.87 -0.33
N LEU A 279 -5.51 -21.27 0.76
CA LEU A 279 -5.61 -19.81 0.90
C LEU A 279 -4.23 -19.14 0.96
N ALA A 280 -3.27 -19.73 1.66
CA ALA A 280 -1.90 -19.25 1.70
C ALA A 280 -1.20 -19.33 0.34
N ALA A 281 -1.35 -20.45 -0.37
CA ALA A 281 -0.77 -20.62 -1.71
C ALA A 281 -1.38 -19.64 -2.72
N GLY A 282 -2.71 -19.48 -2.72
CA GLY A 282 -3.38 -18.55 -3.61
C GLY A 282 -3.08 -17.08 -3.29
N GLY A 283 -2.97 -16.71 -2.01
CA GLY A 283 -2.53 -15.37 -1.61
C GLY A 283 -1.10 -15.07 -2.06
N ALA A 284 -0.18 -16.03 -1.90
CA ALA A 284 1.19 -15.89 -2.41
C ALA A 284 1.22 -15.75 -3.94
N ALA A 285 0.44 -16.55 -4.66
CA ALA A 285 0.32 -16.44 -6.11
C ALA A 285 -0.19 -15.05 -6.54
N CYS A 286 -1.18 -14.50 -5.83
CA CYS A 286 -1.67 -13.14 -6.11
C CYS A 286 -0.59 -12.08 -5.91
N LEU A 287 0.19 -12.16 -4.82
CA LEU A 287 1.27 -11.21 -4.56
C LEU A 287 2.40 -11.33 -5.60
N VAL A 288 2.73 -12.55 -6.04
CA VAL A 288 3.68 -12.76 -7.14
C VAL A 288 3.16 -12.16 -8.45
N LEU A 289 1.86 -12.33 -8.75
CA LEU A 289 1.23 -11.70 -9.90
C LEU A 289 1.28 -10.17 -9.82
N LEU A 290 1.06 -9.57 -8.65
CA LEU A 290 1.24 -8.13 -8.45
C LEU A 290 2.65 -7.69 -8.84
N VAL A 291 3.68 -8.36 -8.31
CA VAL A 291 5.08 -8.05 -8.62
C VAL A 291 5.34 -8.18 -10.12
N ALA A 292 4.87 -9.25 -10.76
CA ALA A 292 5.02 -9.46 -12.19
C ALA A 292 4.29 -8.38 -13.03
N MET A 293 3.09 -7.97 -12.60
CA MET A 293 2.32 -6.90 -13.24
C MET A 293 3.02 -5.55 -13.11
N LEU A 294 3.52 -5.21 -11.91
CA LEU A 294 4.30 -3.99 -11.68
C LEU A 294 5.60 -4.00 -12.48
N TYR A 295 6.29 -5.14 -12.56
CA TYR A 295 7.50 -5.29 -13.37
C TYR A 295 7.21 -5.10 -14.87
N ARG A 296 6.19 -5.77 -15.42
CA ARG A 296 5.76 -5.57 -16.81
C ARG A 296 5.34 -4.12 -17.06
N TRP A 297 4.56 -3.54 -16.16
CA TRP A 297 4.14 -2.15 -16.25
C TRP A 297 5.36 -1.21 -16.29
N ASN A 298 6.41 -1.54 -15.54
CA ASN A 298 7.67 -0.80 -15.51
C ASN A 298 8.56 -0.98 -16.74
N ALA A 299 8.53 -2.17 -17.36
CA ALA A 299 9.37 -2.51 -18.50
C ALA A 299 8.84 -2.00 -19.85
N VAL A 300 7.54 -1.65 -19.97
CA VAL A 300 7.00 -1.10 -21.22
C VAL A 300 7.53 0.33 -21.43
N ARG A 301 8.47 0.49 -22.35
CA ARG A 301 8.92 1.82 -22.80
C ARG A 301 7.74 2.53 -23.50
N PRO A 302 7.53 3.84 -23.26
CA PRO A 302 6.64 4.62 -24.10
C PRO A 302 7.16 4.53 -25.55
N GLN A 303 6.27 4.19 -26.48
CA GLN A 303 6.51 4.35 -27.92
C GLN A 303 6.21 5.79 -28.31
#